data_AF-A0A259KYZ9-F1
#
_entry.id   AF-A0A259KYZ9-F1
#
_cell.length_a   1.000
_cell.length_b   1.000
_cell.length_c   1.000
_cell.angle_alpha   90.00
_cell.angle_beta   90.00
_cell.angle_gamma   90.00
#
_symmetry.space_group_name_H-M   'P 1'
#
loop_
_entity.id
_entity.type
_entity.pdbx_description
1 polymer ?
#
loop_
_entity_poly.entity_id
_entity_poly.type
_entity_poly.pdbx_seq_one_letter_code
_entity_poly.pdbx_strand_id
1 'polypeptide(L)'
;YKRFFEWAEHPNMFKPAKGGKLEYADVFPLIYLKMRLEGIRSPWRNVKHLLIDEMQDYTPVQYAVIARLFSCKRTILGDTFQSVNPYSASAVADIQSAFRDATCVTLNKSYRSSYEIARFAQRISPNPDLEIIERHGAEPEVLAFKSRKNEIIAIKERVAEFRESRFNTLGIICKTQKQAKRLHTALEGENDRLQLLSEDSQSFAPGVIVCTAHLAKGLEFDHVVLPEANQTNYQTDMDRNLLYVGCTRAMHRLTLTATGEVTTCLAPAS
;
A
#
# COMPACT_ATOMS: atom_id res chain seq x y z
N TYR A 1 14.86 -1.77 26.80
CA TYR A 1 15.37 -0.53 26.20
C TYR A 1 16.03 0.45 27.18
N LYS A 2 15.55 0.65 28.42
CA LYS A 2 16.23 1.52 29.40
C LYS A 2 17.75 1.29 29.53
N ARG A 3 18.18 0.04 29.78
CA ARG A 3 19.61 -0.33 29.86
C ARG A 3 20.40 -0.16 28.56
N PHE A 4 19.73 -0.23 27.41
CA PHE A 4 20.37 -0.01 26.11
C PHE A 4 20.66 1.48 25.90
N PHE A 5 19.69 2.36 26.21
CA PHE A 5 19.89 3.81 26.14
C PHE A 5 20.82 4.34 27.23
N GLU A 6 20.91 3.67 28.38
CA GLU A 6 21.94 3.91 29.40
C GLU A 6 23.34 3.52 28.90
N TRP A 7 23.47 2.37 28.22
CA TRP A 7 24.73 1.94 27.61
C TRP A 7 25.16 2.81 26.42
N ALA A 8 24.20 3.27 25.61
CA ALA A 8 24.42 4.10 24.43
C ALA A 8 24.52 5.61 24.73
N GLU A 9 24.76 5.99 25.99
CA GLU A 9 24.93 7.38 26.46
C GLU A 9 23.79 8.36 26.10
N HIS A 10 22.59 7.83 25.84
CA HIS A 10 21.40 8.62 25.48
C HIS A 10 20.19 8.28 26.37
N PRO A 11 20.29 8.40 27.72
CA PRO A 11 19.24 7.96 28.63
C PRO A 11 17.91 8.72 28.46
N ASN A 12 17.95 9.95 27.96
CA ASN A 12 16.77 10.81 27.77
C ASN A 12 15.95 10.46 26.53
N MET A 13 16.47 9.60 25.65
CA MET A 13 15.72 9.13 24.48
C MET A 13 14.69 8.05 24.85
N PHE A 14 14.87 7.36 25.97
CA PHE A 14 13.87 6.42 26.46
C PHE A 14 12.76 7.16 27.21
N LYS A 15 11.66 7.45 26.49
CA LYS A 15 10.44 7.99 27.09
C LYS A 15 9.42 6.86 27.21
N PRO A 16 9.18 6.29 28.41
CA PRO A 16 8.15 5.28 28.57
C PRO A 16 6.77 5.90 28.26
N ALA A 17 6.01 5.26 27.36
CA ALA A 17 4.64 5.66 27.08
C ALA A 17 3.81 5.53 28.36
N LYS A 18 3.05 6.58 28.72
CA LYS A 18 2.08 6.50 29.82
C LYS A 18 1.05 5.41 29.50
N GLY A 19 0.94 4.42 30.38
CA GLY A 19 -0.05 3.33 30.27
C GLY A 19 0.46 2.01 29.70
N GLY A 20 1.78 1.79 29.60
CA GLY A 20 2.33 0.48 29.24
C GLY A 20 2.06 0.05 27.79
N LYS A 21 1.69 1.00 26.92
CA LYS A 21 1.54 0.75 25.49
C LYS A 21 2.93 0.63 24.86
N LEU A 22 3.17 -0.47 24.15
CA LEU A 22 4.38 -0.64 23.34
C LEU A 22 4.15 0.06 22.00
N GLU A 23 5.19 0.72 21.49
CA GLU A 23 5.21 1.14 20.09
C GLU A 23 5.16 -0.09 19.19
N TYR A 24 4.42 -0.03 18.08
CA TYR A 24 4.27 -1.19 17.19
C TYR A 24 5.63 -1.73 16.71
N ALA A 25 6.58 -0.82 16.43
CA ALA A 25 7.94 -1.15 16.04
C ALA A 25 8.70 -1.98 17.09
N ASP A 26 8.35 -1.86 18.37
CA ASP A 26 9.00 -2.58 19.47
C ASP A 26 8.39 -3.96 19.75
N VAL A 27 7.17 -4.22 19.27
CA VAL A 27 6.44 -5.46 19.57
C VAL A 27 7.21 -6.70 19.12
N PHE A 28 7.63 -6.77 17.86
CA PHE A 28 8.33 -7.93 17.31
C PHE A 28 9.74 -8.13 17.87
N PRO A 29 10.57 -7.09 18.05
CA PRO A 29 11.82 -7.21 18.80
C PRO A 29 11.65 -7.78 20.21
N LEU A 30 10.62 -7.34 20.95
CA LEU A 30 10.34 -7.86 22.29
C LEU A 30 9.87 -9.31 22.28
N ILE A 31 9.00 -9.68 21.33
CA ILE A 31 8.59 -11.08 21.13
C ILE A 31 9.83 -11.94 20.85
N TYR A 32 10.69 -11.49 19.94
CA TYR A 32 11.91 -12.20 19.60
C TYR A 32 12.82 -12.43 20.82
N LEU A 33 13.05 -11.39 21.62
CA LEU A 33 13.85 -11.48 22.85
C LEU A 33 13.23 -12.46 23.85
N LYS A 34 11.92 -12.36 24.08
CA LYS A 34 11.20 -13.27 24.98
C LYS A 34 11.36 -14.73 24.53
N MET A 35 11.18 -15.01 23.24
CA MET A 35 11.38 -16.37 22.69
C MET A 35 12.81 -16.88 22.90
N ARG A 36 13.82 -16.00 22.80
CA ARG A 36 15.23 -16.36 22.99
C ARG A 36 15.60 -16.61 24.46
N LEU A 37 15.05 -15.82 25.38
CA LEU A 37 15.37 -15.90 26.80
C LEU A 37 14.61 -17.02 27.50
N GLU A 38 13.32 -17.20 27.18
CA GLU A 38 12.44 -18.19 27.82
C GLU A 38 12.42 -19.53 27.08
N GLY A 39 13.09 -19.62 25.91
CA GLY A 39 13.16 -20.86 25.13
C GLY A 39 11.79 -21.31 24.59
N ILE A 40 10.89 -20.36 24.33
CA ILE A 40 9.53 -20.63 23.85
C ILE A 40 9.61 -21.46 22.57
N ARG A 41 9.08 -22.68 22.64
CA ARG A 41 8.98 -23.58 21.48
C ARG A 41 7.77 -23.18 20.64
N SER A 42 7.90 -23.33 19.31
CA SER A 42 6.80 -23.14 18.39
C SER A 42 5.57 -23.96 18.82
N PRO A 43 4.41 -23.32 19.03
CA PRO A 43 3.14 -24.03 19.25
C PRO A 43 2.55 -24.59 17.94
N TRP A 44 3.08 -24.18 16.78
CA TRP A 44 2.52 -24.44 15.46
C TRP A 44 3.25 -25.53 14.68
N ARG A 45 3.84 -26.52 15.36
CA ARG A 45 4.64 -27.60 14.73
C ARG A 45 3.87 -28.45 13.71
N ASN A 46 2.54 -28.46 13.80
CA ASN A 46 1.68 -29.24 12.92
C ASN A 46 1.44 -28.55 11.56
N VAL A 47 1.74 -27.25 11.46
CA VAL A 47 1.64 -26.51 10.20
C VAL A 47 2.67 -27.06 9.23
N LYS A 48 2.23 -27.48 8.04
CA LYS A 48 3.09 -28.10 7.01
C LYS A 48 3.63 -27.10 5.99
N HIS A 49 2.89 -26.03 5.77
CA HIS A 49 3.25 -24.97 4.83
C HIS A 49 2.73 -23.61 5.32
N LEU A 50 3.51 -22.55 5.13
CA LEU A 50 3.14 -21.17 5.46
C LEU A 50 3.19 -20.32 4.18
N LEU A 51 2.09 -19.64 3.87
CA LEU A 51 2.05 -18.61 2.84
C LEU A 51 2.20 -17.24 3.51
N ILE A 52 3.16 -16.44 3.04
CA ILE A 52 3.32 -15.05 3.45
C ILE A 52 3.12 -14.22 2.19
N ASP A 53 2.09 -13.38 2.21
CA ASP A 53 1.79 -12.45 1.12
C ASP A 53 2.31 -11.05 1.46
N GLU A 54 2.44 -10.19 0.46
CA GLU A 54 2.90 -8.80 0.60
C GLU A 54 4.23 -8.68 1.37
N MET A 55 5.23 -9.46 0.95
CA MET A 55 6.53 -9.62 1.62
C MET A 55 7.23 -8.31 2.02
N GLN A 56 6.98 -7.25 1.25
CA GLN A 56 7.55 -5.93 1.42
C GLN A 56 6.94 -5.13 2.59
N ASP A 57 5.87 -5.60 3.23
CA ASP A 57 5.31 -4.97 4.44
C ASP A 57 5.92 -5.52 5.74
N TYR A 58 6.68 -6.61 5.64
CA TYR A 58 7.31 -7.25 6.79
C TYR A 58 8.75 -6.75 6.94
N THR A 59 9.13 -6.50 8.19
CA THR A 59 10.49 -6.15 8.59
C THR A 59 11.35 -7.40 8.83
N PRO A 60 12.70 -7.29 8.79
CA PRO A 60 13.58 -8.43 9.03
C PRO A 60 13.35 -9.11 10.39
N VAL A 61 13.04 -8.33 11.44
CA VAL A 61 12.75 -8.88 12.78
C VAL A 61 11.44 -9.66 12.81
N GLN A 62 10.42 -9.25 12.03
CA GLN A 62 9.18 -10.02 11.89
C GLN A 62 9.46 -11.37 11.23
N TYR A 63 10.28 -11.41 10.17
CA TYR A 63 10.71 -12.67 9.56
C TYR A 63 11.50 -13.55 10.54
N ALA A 64 12.38 -12.97 11.36
CA ALA A 64 13.14 -13.71 12.36
C ALA A 64 12.26 -14.35 13.45
N VAL A 65 11.13 -13.70 13.79
CA VAL A 65 10.09 -14.26 14.67
C VAL A 65 9.31 -15.36 13.95
N ILE A 66 8.83 -15.11 12.73
CA ILE A 66 8.09 -16.10 11.92
C ILE A 66 8.91 -17.38 11.71
N ALA A 67 10.19 -17.25 11.39
CA ALA A 67 11.12 -18.38 11.22
C ALA A 67 11.23 -19.26 12.47
N ARG A 68 11.04 -18.68 13.66
CA ARG A 68 11.05 -19.42 14.94
C ARG A 68 9.70 -20.03 15.27
N LEU A 69 8.61 -19.33 14.92
CA LEU A 69 7.25 -19.79 15.17
C LEU A 69 6.83 -20.93 14.23
N PHE A 70 7.38 -21.00 13.02
CA PHE A 70 7.00 -22.00 12.04
C PHE A 70 8.24 -22.65 11.45
N SER A 71 8.44 -23.96 11.67
CA SER A 71 9.56 -24.73 11.12
C SER A 71 9.22 -25.42 9.79
N CYS A 72 8.14 -25.01 9.15
CA CYS A 72 7.59 -25.62 7.94
C CYS A 72 8.17 -25.02 6.65
N LYS A 73 7.77 -25.58 5.50
CA LYS A 73 8.02 -24.98 4.19
C LYS A 73 7.25 -23.67 4.07
N ARG A 74 7.79 -22.71 3.31
CA ARG A 74 7.21 -21.38 3.18
C ARG A 74 7.19 -20.96 1.72
N THR A 75 6.13 -20.26 1.34
CA THR A 75 6.05 -19.51 0.09
C THR A 75 5.87 -18.05 0.46
N ILE A 76 6.77 -17.20 0.00
CA ILE A 76 6.77 -15.77 0.30
C ILE A 76 6.56 -15.05 -1.02
N LEU A 77 5.52 -14.23 -1.09
CA LEU A 77 5.08 -13.52 -2.28
C LEU A 77 5.05 -12.02 -2.00
N GLY A 78 5.37 -11.21 -3.00
CA GLY A 78 5.19 -9.76 -2.92
C GLY A 78 5.96 -9.02 -4.01
N ASP A 79 5.88 -7.70 -3.96
CA ASP A 79 6.47 -6.79 -4.94
C ASP A 79 7.16 -5.63 -4.21
N THR A 80 8.48 -5.56 -4.30
CA THR A 80 9.28 -4.53 -3.63
C THR A 80 8.93 -3.11 -4.09
N PHE A 81 8.43 -2.94 -5.32
CA PHE A 81 8.00 -1.65 -5.86
C PHE A 81 6.65 -1.19 -5.30
N GLN A 82 5.86 -2.09 -4.72
CA GLN A 82 4.56 -1.78 -4.10
C GLN A 82 4.67 -1.54 -2.58
N SER A 83 5.87 -1.23 -2.06
CA SER A 83 6.01 -0.86 -0.66
C SER A 83 5.48 0.56 -0.42
N VAL A 84 4.53 0.68 0.50
CA VAL A 84 3.99 1.98 0.90
C VAL A 84 4.89 2.69 1.92
N ASN A 85 5.68 1.92 2.69
CA ASN A 85 6.66 2.46 3.63
C ASN A 85 8.07 1.93 3.29
N PRO A 86 8.90 2.74 2.62
CA PRO A 86 10.25 2.34 2.21
C PRO A 86 11.15 1.93 3.39
N TYR A 87 10.91 2.50 4.57
CA TYR A 87 11.75 2.26 5.75
C TYR A 87 11.48 0.93 6.46
N SER A 88 10.34 0.28 6.17
CA SER A 88 10.00 -1.03 6.73
C SER A 88 10.07 -2.16 5.70
N ALA A 89 10.42 -1.83 4.45
CA ALA A 89 10.45 -2.80 3.37
C ALA A 89 11.66 -3.74 3.52
N SER A 90 11.40 -5.04 3.65
CA SER A 90 12.48 -6.04 3.51
C SER A 90 12.82 -6.23 2.04
N ALA A 91 14.11 -6.18 1.72
CA ALA A 91 14.61 -6.65 0.44
C ALA A 91 14.64 -8.17 0.40
N VAL A 92 14.72 -8.74 -0.81
CA VAL A 92 14.90 -10.20 -1.00
C VAL A 92 16.10 -10.72 -0.22
N ALA A 93 17.19 -9.95 -0.15
CA ALA A 93 18.39 -10.29 0.61
C ALA A 93 18.11 -10.43 2.12
N ASP A 94 17.27 -9.56 2.70
CA ASP A 94 16.90 -9.63 4.11
C ASP A 94 16.10 -10.92 4.40
N ILE A 95 15.20 -11.28 3.50
CA ILE A 95 14.40 -12.51 3.58
C ILE A 95 15.32 -13.74 3.49
N GLN A 96 16.26 -13.75 2.55
CA GLN A 96 17.25 -14.82 2.40
C GLN A 96 18.16 -14.96 3.63
N SER A 97 18.45 -13.86 4.33
CA SER A 97 19.19 -13.90 5.60
C SER A 97 18.40 -14.58 6.73
N ALA A 98 17.08 -14.40 6.75
CA ALA A 98 16.19 -14.99 7.75
C ALA A 98 15.87 -16.48 7.46
N PHE A 99 15.83 -16.86 6.19
CA PHE A 99 15.51 -18.21 5.73
C PHE A 99 16.65 -18.82 4.91
N ARG A 100 17.47 -19.65 5.54
CA ARG A 100 18.49 -20.46 4.86
C ARG A 100 17.85 -21.33 3.77
N ASP A 101 18.53 -21.44 2.63
CA ASP A 101 18.14 -22.23 1.45
C ASP A 101 16.87 -21.73 0.70
N ALA A 102 16.57 -20.43 0.78
CA ALA A 102 15.46 -19.84 0.03
C ALA A 102 15.80 -19.69 -1.47
N THR A 103 14.94 -20.25 -2.33
CA THR A 103 14.97 -20.03 -3.79
C THR A 103 14.09 -18.84 -4.14
N CYS A 104 14.64 -17.87 -4.88
CA CYS A 104 13.89 -16.73 -5.39
C CYS A 104 13.53 -16.96 -6.86
N VAL A 105 12.27 -16.71 -7.22
CA VAL A 105 11.77 -16.75 -8.60
C VAL A 105 11.02 -15.44 -8.84
N THR A 106 11.37 -14.74 -9.92
CA THR A 106 10.73 -13.47 -10.28
C THR A 106 9.75 -13.67 -11.42
N LEU A 107 8.55 -13.11 -11.29
CA LEU A 107 7.54 -13.08 -12.35
C LEU A 107 7.45 -11.66 -12.90
N ASN A 108 7.97 -11.48 -14.11
CA ASN A 108 8.16 -10.15 -14.69
C ASN A 108 6.96 -9.70 -15.54
N LYS A 109 6.08 -10.62 -15.94
CA LYS A 109 4.97 -10.33 -16.86
C LYS A 109 3.74 -9.84 -16.12
N SER A 110 3.29 -8.62 -16.42
CA SER A 110 2.07 -8.04 -15.87
C SER A 110 0.89 -8.17 -16.85
N TYR A 111 -0.19 -8.78 -16.35
CA TYR A 111 -1.47 -8.93 -17.07
C TYR A 111 -2.62 -8.14 -16.41
N ARG A 112 -2.33 -7.43 -15.31
CA ARG A 112 -3.36 -6.85 -14.42
C ARG A 112 -4.03 -5.63 -15.04
N SER A 113 -3.22 -4.64 -15.41
CA SER A 113 -3.68 -3.33 -15.90
C SER A 113 -3.52 -3.22 -17.41
N SER A 114 -4.20 -2.24 -18.03
CA SER A 114 -3.93 -1.91 -19.43
C SER A 114 -2.49 -1.45 -19.64
N TYR A 115 -2.03 -1.55 -20.88
CA TYR A 115 -0.70 -1.11 -21.27
C TYR A 115 -0.45 0.36 -20.91
N GLU A 116 -1.44 1.23 -21.13
CA GLU A 116 -1.38 2.68 -20.87
C GLU A 116 -1.26 2.98 -19.37
N ILE A 117 -2.05 2.29 -18.53
CA ILE A 117 -1.99 2.42 -17.07
C ILE A 117 -0.63 1.95 -16.54
N ALA A 118 -0.15 0.79 -17.00
CA ALA A 118 1.13 0.25 -16.57
C ALA A 118 2.30 1.17 -17.00
N ARG A 119 2.27 1.68 -18.24
CA ARG A 119 3.25 2.66 -18.74
C ARG A 119 3.22 3.97 -17.95
N PHE A 120 2.05 4.44 -17.57
CA PHE A 120 1.89 5.63 -16.73
C PHE A 120 2.49 5.40 -15.34
N ALA A 121 2.17 4.27 -14.69
CA ALA A 121 2.75 3.92 -13.40
C ALA A 121 4.29 3.78 -13.45
N GLN A 122 4.83 3.23 -14.54
CA GLN A 122 6.29 3.11 -14.76
C GLN A 122 7.00 4.45 -14.89
N ARG A 123 6.31 5.54 -15.26
CA ARG A 123 6.89 6.89 -15.21
C ARG A 123 7.04 7.37 -13.77
N ILE A 124 6.09 7.02 -12.90
CA ILE A 124 6.08 7.42 -11.49
C ILE A 124 7.20 6.68 -10.74
N SER A 125 7.23 5.35 -10.83
CA SER A 125 8.24 4.50 -10.20
C SER A 125 8.73 3.46 -11.23
N PRO A 126 9.90 3.68 -11.85
CA PRO A 126 10.43 2.78 -12.87
C PRO A 126 10.82 1.41 -12.30
N ASN A 127 10.28 0.35 -12.89
CA ASN A 127 10.70 -1.03 -12.68
C ASN A 127 11.22 -1.59 -14.02
N PRO A 128 12.55 -1.67 -14.22
CA PRO A 128 13.13 -2.09 -15.50
C PRO A 128 12.84 -3.55 -15.85
N ASP A 129 12.54 -4.39 -14.85
CA ASP A 129 12.30 -5.81 -15.04
C ASP A 129 10.84 -6.12 -15.40
N LEU A 130 9.93 -5.14 -15.34
CA LEU A 130 8.51 -5.36 -15.60
C LEU A 130 8.22 -5.42 -17.12
N GLU A 131 7.80 -6.59 -17.58
CA GLU A 131 7.28 -6.85 -18.92
C GLU A 131 5.77 -6.59 -18.95
N ILE A 132 5.37 -5.47 -19.58
CA ILE A 132 3.95 -5.13 -19.76
C ILE A 132 3.42 -5.86 -20.98
N ILE A 133 2.38 -6.67 -20.78
CA ILE A 133 1.71 -7.34 -21.90
C ILE A 133 0.74 -6.36 -22.58
N GLU A 134 0.78 -6.32 -23.91
CA GLU A 134 0.02 -5.36 -24.72
C GLU A 134 -1.48 -5.69 -24.74
N ARG A 135 -2.18 -5.18 -23.72
CA ARG A 135 -3.63 -5.06 -23.67
C ARG A 135 -3.99 -3.58 -23.60
N HIS A 136 -4.36 -3.01 -24.74
CA HIS A 136 -4.69 -1.60 -24.85
C HIS A 136 -6.05 -1.26 -24.23
N GLY A 137 -6.13 -0.08 -23.64
CA GLY A 137 -7.31 0.48 -23.00
C GLY A 137 -7.35 2.00 -23.12
N ALA A 138 -8.05 2.65 -22.19
CA ALA A 138 -8.08 4.11 -22.13
C ALA A 138 -6.78 4.65 -21.54
N GLU A 139 -6.30 5.77 -22.08
CA GLU A 139 -5.18 6.51 -21.50
C GLU A 139 -5.57 7.07 -20.11
N PRO A 140 -4.66 7.03 -19.12
CA PRO A 140 -4.87 7.69 -17.85
C PRO A 140 -5.09 9.20 -17.99
N GLU A 141 -6.12 9.71 -17.32
CA GLU A 141 -6.46 11.14 -17.34
C GLU A 141 -5.85 11.84 -16.13
N VAL A 142 -5.20 13.00 -16.32
CA VAL A 142 -4.74 13.87 -15.24
C VAL A 142 -5.44 15.22 -15.36
N LEU A 143 -6.35 15.51 -14.44
CA LEU A 143 -7.26 16.65 -14.51
C LEU A 143 -6.93 17.67 -13.41
N ALA A 144 -6.60 18.90 -13.79
CA ALA A 144 -6.30 19.99 -12.88
C ALA A 144 -7.47 20.98 -12.77
N PHE A 145 -7.83 21.36 -11.54
CA PHE A 145 -8.95 22.23 -11.24
C PHE A 145 -8.52 23.45 -10.43
N LYS A 146 -9.19 24.60 -10.65
CA LYS A 146 -8.90 25.85 -9.93
C LYS A 146 -9.33 25.83 -8.47
N SER A 147 -10.30 24.97 -8.12
CA SER A 147 -10.86 24.89 -6.78
C SER A 147 -11.20 23.46 -6.43
N ARG A 148 -11.16 23.17 -5.13
CA ARG A 148 -11.54 21.88 -4.59
C ARG A 148 -13.02 21.55 -4.80
N LYS A 149 -13.88 22.57 -4.91
CA LYS A 149 -15.30 22.36 -5.27
C LYS A 149 -15.42 21.80 -6.69
N ASN A 150 -14.66 22.35 -7.64
CA ASN A 150 -14.66 21.87 -9.03
C ASN A 150 -14.07 20.46 -9.14
N GLU A 151 -13.02 20.18 -8.37
CA GLU A 151 -12.46 18.82 -8.29
C GLU A 151 -13.49 17.80 -7.79
N ILE A 152 -14.23 18.11 -6.71
CA ILE A 152 -15.29 17.23 -6.20
C ILE A 152 -16.40 17.03 -7.23
N ILE A 153 -16.79 18.07 -7.98
CA ILE A 153 -17.80 17.94 -9.05
C ILE A 153 -17.32 16.97 -10.13
N ALA A 154 -16.06 17.09 -10.58
CA ALA A 154 -15.51 16.16 -11.56
C ALA A 154 -15.42 14.72 -11.04
N ILE A 155 -15.09 14.53 -9.75
CA ILE A 155 -15.12 13.19 -9.13
C ILE A 155 -16.55 12.62 -9.13
N LYS A 156 -17.57 13.45 -8.85
CA LYS A 156 -18.98 13.03 -8.94
C LYS A 156 -19.37 12.62 -10.36
N GLU A 157 -18.92 13.34 -11.38
CA GLU A 157 -19.13 12.99 -12.79
C GLU A 157 -18.50 11.63 -13.12
N ARG A 158 -17.27 11.36 -12.65
CA ARG A 158 -16.62 10.05 -12.82
C ARG A 158 -17.36 8.92 -12.10
N VAL A 159 -17.92 9.19 -10.92
CA VAL A 159 -18.78 8.23 -10.20
C VAL A 159 -20.06 7.95 -10.98
N ALA A 160 -20.70 8.98 -11.57
CA ALA A 160 -21.89 8.83 -12.40
C ALA A 160 -21.59 8.01 -13.67
N GLU A 161 -20.51 8.32 -14.39
CA GLU A 161 -20.05 7.55 -15.55
C GLU A 161 -19.81 6.07 -15.22
N PHE A 162 -19.21 5.79 -14.06
CA PHE A 162 -18.99 4.42 -13.60
C PHE A 162 -20.32 3.67 -13.37
N ARG A 163 -21.35 4.33 -12.84
CA ARG A 163 -22.67 3.70 -12.60
C ARG A 163 -23.35 3.27 -13.89
N GLU A 164 -23.13 3.98 -14.98
CA GLU A 164 -23.66 3.64 -16.31
C GLU A 164 -22.79 2.62 -17.06
N SER A 165 -21.61 2.30 -16.51
CA SER A 165 -20.66 1.37 -17.12
C SER A 165 -20.96 -0.09 -16.75
N ARG A 166 -20.31 -1.02 -17.46
CA ARG A 166 -20.37 -2.47 -17.20
C ARG A 166 -19.47 -2.93 -16.03
N PHE A 167 -18.77 -2.01 -15.39
CA PHE A 167 -17.78 -2.30 -14.37
C PHE A 167 -18.41 -2.38 -12.98
N ASN A 168 -17.76 -3.11 -12.07
CA ASN A 168 -18.32 -3.47 -10.77
C ASN A 168 -17.65 -2.74 -9.61
N THR A 169 -16.41 -2.27 -9.79
CA THR A 169 -15.64 -1.66 -8.71
C THR A 169 -14.98 -0.35 -9.13
N LEU A 170 -15.21 0.70 -8.34
CA LEU A 170 -14.50 1.98 -8.45
C LEU A 170 -13.82 2.30 -7.13
N GLY A 171 -12.50 2.44 -7.17
CA GLY A 171 -11.68 2.84 -6.02
C GLY A 171 -11.37 4.34 -6.05
N ILE A 172 -11.76 5.06 -5.02
CA ILE A 172 -11.31 6.45 -4.77
C ILE A 172 -10.22 6.39 -3.70
N ILE A 173 -8.96 6.50 -4.13
CA ILE A 173 -7.80 6.23 -3.30
C ILE A 173 -7.16 7.54 -2.85
N CYS A 174 -7.40 7.92 -1.59
CA CYS A 174 -6.84 9.14 -1.01
C CYS A 174 -5.48 8.89 -0.34
N LYS A 175 -4.69 9.96 -0.13
CA LYS A 175 -3.44 9.87 0.64
C LYS A 175 -3.69 9.55 2.11
N THR A 176 -4.70 10.19 2.71
CA THR A 176 -4.96 10.10 4.16
C THR A 176 -6.40 9.73 4.50
N GLN A 177 -6.62 9.12 5.66
CA GLN A 177 -7.97 8.77 6.13
C GLN A 177 -8.85 10.02 6.31
N LYS A 178 -8.25 11.17 6.66
CA LYS A 178 -8.96 12.45 6.76
C LYS A 178 -9.50 12.90 5.41
N GLN A 179 -8.71 12.77 4.33
CA GLN A 179 -9.16 13.05 2.97
C GLN A 179 -10.24 12.07 2.53
N ALA A 180 -10.05 10.76 2.78
CA ALA A 180 -11.04 9.73 2.47
C ALA A 180 -12.41 10.01 3.13
N LYS A 181 -12.44 10.23 4.45
CA LYS A 181 -13.67 10.59 5.19
C LYS A 181 -14.35 11.82 4.60
N ARG A 182 -13.57 12.86 4.34
CA ARG A 182 -14.07 14.14 3.83
C ARG A 182 -14.66 14.01 2.43
N LEU A 183 -14.06 13.19 1.58
CA LEU A 183 -14.56 12.93 0.23
C LEU A 183 -15.79 12.02 0.28
N HIS A 184 -15.81 11.01 1.14
CA HIS A 184 -16.98 10.19 1.41
C HIS A 184 -18.20 11.04 1.78
N THR A 185 -18.09 11.93 2.76
CA THR A 185 -19.18 12.84 3.15
C THR A 185 -19.62 13.76 2.00
N ALA A 186 -18.71 14.18 1.12
CA ALA A 186 -19.06 15.00 -0.04
C ALA A 186 -19.80 14.21 -1.14
N LEU A 187 -19.69 12.87 -1.12
CA LEU A 187 -20.27 11.94 -2.10
C LEU A 187 -21.49 11.18 -1.58
N GLU A 188 -21.77 11.18 -0.27
CA GLU A 188 -22.88 10.45 0.37
C GLU A 188 -24.26 10.72 -0.26
N GLY A 189 -24.48 11.91 -0.83
CA GLY A 189 -25.73 12.25 -1.52
C GLY A 189 -25.89 11.69 -2.94
N GLU A 190 -24.86 11.04 -3.49
CA GLU A 190 -24.80 10.65 -4.92
C GLU A 190 -24.88 9.14 -5.14
N ASN A 191 -24.76 8.31 -4.08
CA ASN A 191 -24.59 6.87 -4.27
C ASN A 191 -24.99 6.00 -3.07
N ASP A 192 -25.98 5.13 -3.26
CA ASP A 192 -26.44 4.14 -2.28
C ASP A 192 -25.43 3.00 -2.01
N ARG A 193 -24.40 2.86 -2.84
CA ARG A 193 -23.32 1.87 -2.70
C ARG A 193 -21.94 2.51 -2.48
N LEU A 194 -21.91 3.68 -1.85
CA LEU A 194 -20.68 4.31 -1.40
C LEU A 194 -20.21 3.65 -0.10
N GLN A 195 -18.95 3.22 -0.06
CA GLN A 195 -18.33 2.63 1.12
C GLN A 195 -17.05 3.37 1.47
N LEU A 196 -16.85 3.67 2.74
CA LEU A 196 -15.56 4.13 3.27
C LEU A 196 -14.85 2.95 3.93
N LEU A 197 -13.69 2.56 3.42
CA LEU A 197 -12.86 1.58 4.10
C LEU A 197 -12.11 2.22 5.27
N SER A 198 -12.15 1.49 6.38
CA SER A 198 -11.36 1.70 7.59
C SER A 198 -10.67 0.39 7.99
N GLU A 199 -9.74 0.46 8.93
CA GLU A 199 -9.05 -0.72 9.48
C GLU A 199 -10.00 -1.77 10.07
N ASP A 200 -11.22 -1.37 10.47
CA ASP A 200 -12.24 -2.27 11.04
C ASP A 200 -13.17 -2.91 10.00
N SER A 201 -13.03 -2.56 8.71
CA SER A 201 -13.93 -3.02 7.65
C SER A 201 -13.62 -4.46 7.26
N GLN A 202 -14.57 -5.38 7.46
CA GLN A 202 -14.34 -6.84 7.27
C GLN A 202 -14.77 -7.39 5.90
N SER A 203 -15.59 -6.67 5.12
CA SER A 203 -16.09 -7.17 3.84
C SER A 203 -16.12 -6.11 2.76
N PHE A 204 -15.77 -6.54 1.54
CA PHE A 204 -15.78 -5.73 0.33
C PHE A 204 -17.03 -6.06 -0.48
N ALA A 205 -17.83 -5.05 -0.82
CA ALA A 205 -18.93 -5.22 -1.76
C ALA A 205 -18.63 -4.45 -3.07
N PRO A 206 -19.13 -4.93 -4.22
CA PRO A 206 -19.08 -4.16 -5.46
C PRO A 206 -19.74 -2.78 -5.30
N GLY A 207 -19.14 -1.75 -5.89
CA GLY A 207 -19.59 -0.38 -5.77
C GLY A 207 -18.45 0.64 -5.77
N VAL A 208 -18.70 1.79 -5.14
CA VAL A 208 -17.71 2.87 -5.03
C VAL A 208 -17.09 2.80 -3.65
N ILE A 209 -15.78 2.62 -3.61
CA ILE A 209 -15.01 2.40 -2.40
C ILE A 209 -14.05 3.56 -2.23
N VAL A 210 -14.21 4.34 -1.15
CA VAL A 210 -13.28 5.39 -0.75
C VAL A 210 -12.33 4.83 0.29
N CYS A 211 -11.03 4.90 0.04
CA CYS A 211 -10.03 4.32 0.93
C CYS A 211 -8.71 5.08 0.85
N THR A 212 -7.72 4.64 1.62
CA THR A 212 -6.34 5.12 1.48
C THR A 212 -5.51 4.16 0.64
N ALA A 213 -4.40 4.63 0.08
CA ALA A 213 -3.48 3.75 -0.65
C ALA A 213 -2.98 2.55 0.18
N HIS A 214 -2.85 2.72 1.50
CA HIS A 214 -2.52 1.64 2.42
C HIS A 214 -3.62 0.56 2.48
N LEU A 215 -4.89 0.96 2.59
CA LEU A 215 -6.02 0.04 2.64
C LEU A 215 -6.41 -0.52 1.27
N ALA A 216 -6.02 0.16 0.19
CA ALA A 216 -6.21 -0.31 -1.18
C ALA A 216 -5.24 -1.45 -1.53
N LYS A 217 -4.21 -1.71 -0.73
CA LYS A 217 -3.25 -2.77 -0.98
C LYS A 217 -3.92 -4.14 -0.96
N GLY A 218 -3.55 -5.00 -1.89
CA GLY A 218 -4.22 -6.28 -2.13
C GLY A 218 -5.61 -6.18 -2.79
N LEU A 219 -6.15 -4.97 -2.98
CA LEU A 219 -7.41 -4.75 -3.72
C LEU A 219 -7.14 -4.43 -5.19
N GLU A 220 -8.15 -4.67 -6.01
CA GLU A 220 -8.16 -4.36 -7.43
C GLU A 220 -9.49 -3.70 -7.78
N PHE A 221 -9.43 -2.63 -8.59
CA PHE A 221 -10.61 -1.90 -9.03
C PHE A 221 -10.63 -1.81 -10.55
N ASP A 222 -11.81 -1.94 -11.13
CA ASP A 222 -11.98 -1.71 -12.57
C ASP A 222 -11.58 -0.26 -12.90
N HIS A 223 -12.09 0.69 -12.13
CA HIS A 223 -11.76 2.11 -12.23
C HIS A 223 -11.10 2.63 -10.96
N VAL A 224 -10.11 3.51 -11.09
CA VAL A 224 -9.50 4.21 -9.96
C VAL A 224 -9.53 5.72 -10.18
N VAL A 225 -9.88 6.45 -9.11
CA VAL A 225 -9.73 7.90 -9.00
C VAL A 225 -8.74 8.22 -7.88
N LEU A 226 -7.65 8.93 -8.19
CA LEU A 226 -6.67 9.44 -7.23
C LEU A 226 -6.86 10.96 -7.06
N PRO A 227 -7.59 11.41 -6.03
CA PRO A 227 -7.82 12.82 -5.79
C PRO A 227 -6.61 13.53 -5.17
N GLU A 228 -6.62 14.86 -5.29
CA GLU A 228 -5.63 15.75 -4.69
C GLU A 228 -4.18 15.41 -5.07
N ALA A 229 -3.94 14.98 -6.31
CA ALA A 229 -2.62 14.71 -6.89
C ALA A 229 -1.84 16.01 -7.23
N ASN A 230 -1.74 16.91 -6.26
CA ASN A 230 -1.13 18.23 -6.40
C ASN A 230 0.19 18.38 -5.63
N GLN A 231 0.93 19.43 -5.95
CA GLN A 231 2.27 19.70 -5.41
C GLN A 231 2.30 19.94 -3.89
N THR A 232 1.17 20.28 -3.26
CA THR A 232 1.10 20.47 -1.80
C THR A 232 0.82 19.18 -1.05
N ASN A 233 0.19 18.20 -1.70
CA ASN A 233 -0.19 16.93 -1.09
C ASN A 233 0.83 15.82 -1.36
N TYR A 234 1.49 15.80 -2.52
CA TYR A 234 2.51 14.80 -2.87
C TYR A 234 3.83 15.51 -3.22
N GLN A 235 4.85 15.31 -2.39
CA GLN A 235 6.13 16.05 -2.47
C GLN A 235 7.37 15.16 -2.35
N THR A 236 7.24 14.01 -1.69
CA THR A 236 8.36 13.15 -1.29
C THR A 236 8.42 11.88 -2.13
N ASP A 237 9.53 11.14 -2.07
CA ASP A 237 9.62 9.83 -2.72
C ASP A 237 8.64 8.80 -2.13
N MET A 238 8.30 8.94 -0.84
CA MET A 238 7.22 8.16 -0.22
C MET A 238 5.86 8.48 -0.86
N ASP A 239 5.61 9.76 -1.16
CA ASP A 239 4.40 10.20 -1.84
C ASP A 239 4.33 9.69 -3.28
N ARG A 240 5.47 9.63 -3.98
CA ARG A 240 5.61 9.01 -5.29
C ARG A 240 5.26 7.52 -5.24
N ASN A 241 5.73 6.78 -4.23
CA ASN A 241 5.37 5.37 -4.05
C ASN A 241 3.88 5.18 -3.74
N LEU A 242 3.28 6.06 -2.93
CA LEU A 242 1.84 6.06 -2.68
C LEU A 242 1.03 6.23 -3.98
N LEU A 243 1.45 7.14 -4.85
CA LEU A 243 0.83 7.33 -6.17
C LEU A 243 1.00 6.10 -7.05
N TYR A 244 2.20 5.51 -7.10
CA TYR A 244 2.44 4.28 -7.85
C TYR A 244 1.54 3.14 -7.38
N VAL A 245 1.46 2.91 -6.07
CA VAL A 245 0.59 1.89 -5.47
C VAL A 245 -0.87 2.17 -5.80
N GLY A 246 -1.32 3.42 -5.76
CA GLY A 246 -2.67 3.82 -6.14
C GLY A 246 -2.99 3.57 -7.62
N CYS A 247 -2.10 3.98 -8.52
CA CYS A 247 -2.26 3.80 -9.97
C CYS A 247 -2.34 2.32 -10.37
N THR A 248 -1.53 1.46 -9.73
CA THR A 248 -1.47 0.02 -10.02
C THR A 248 -2.66 -0.77 -9.50
N ARG A 249 -3.61 -0.14 -8.79
CA ARG A 249 -4.91 -0.75 -8.45
C ARG A 249 -5.94 -0.67 -9.56
N ALA A 250 -5.68 0.11 -10.61
CA ALA A 250 -6.59 0.30 -11.73
C ALA A 250 -6.41 -0.79 -12.79
N MET A 251 -7.50 -1.44 -13.20
CA MET A 251 -7.48 -2.45 -14.25
C MET A 251 -7.84 -1.89 -15.63
N HIS A 252 -8.81 -0.97 -15.70
CA HIS A 252 -9.42 -0.51 -16.95
C HIS A 252 -9.38 1.00 -17.16
N ARG A 253 -9.58 1.81 -16.11
CA ARG A 253 -9.55 3.27 -16.21
C ARG A 253 -8.88 3.89 -14.99
N LEU A 254 -8.01 4.86 -15.24
CA LEU A 254 -7.27 5.59 -14.20
C LEU A 254 -7.48 7.09 -14.40
N THR A 255 -7.94 7.77 -13.35
CA THR A 255 -8.12 9.21 -13.34
C THR A 255 -7.41 9.80 -12.12
N LEU A 256 -6.56 10.79 -12.34
CA LEU A 256 -5.95 11.58 -11.29
C LEU A 256 -6.55 12.97 -11.32
N THR A 257 -6.99 13.49 -10.18
CA THR A 257 -7.49 14.86 -10.07
C THR A 257 -6.59 15.68 -9.15
N ALA A 258 -6.44 16.95 -9.45
CA ALA A 258 -5.62 17.86 -8.67
C ALA A 258 -6.32 19.22 -8.54
N THR A 259 -6.33 19.79 -7.33
CA THR A 259 -6.59 21.23 -7.16
C THR A 259 -5.28 22.00 -7.24
N GLY A 260 -5.18 22.97 -8.16
CA GLY A 260 -3.98 23.78 -8.39
C GLY A 260 -2.95 23.08 -9.29
N GLU A 261 -1.67 23.24 -8.98
CA GLU A 261 -0.58 22.63 -9.74
C GLU A 261 -0.47 21.12 -9.47
N VAL A 262 -0.41 20.34 -10.55
CA VAL A 262 -0.20 18.89 -10.51
C VAL A 262 1.17 18.58 -9.91
N THR A 263 1.25 17.53 -9.10
CA THR A 263 2.51 17.14 -8.46
C THR A 263 3.58 16.71 -9.47
N THR A 264 4.82 17.14 -9.23
CA THR A 264 6.02 16.65 -9.93
C THR A 264 6.31 15.18 -9.66
N CYS A 265 5.67 14.56 -8.66
CA CYS A 265 5.75 13.13 -8.41
C CYS A 265 5.16 12.29 -9.56
N LEU A 266 4.36 12.87 -10.45
CA LEU A 266 3.86 12.20 -11.66
C LEU A 266 4.85 12.27 -12.84
N ALA A 267 5.83 13.17 -12.78
CA ALA A 267 6.89 13.24 -13.78
C ALA A 267 7.84 12.05 -13.63
N PRO A 268 8.54 11.65 -14.73
CA PRO A 268 9.56 10.62 -14.70
C PRO A 268 10.51 10.81 -13.52
N ALA A 269 10.73 9.75 -12.73
CA ALA A 269 11.78 9.77 -11.71
C ALA A 269 13.13 10.02 -12.41
N SER A 270 13.83 11.07 -11.97
CA SER A 270 15.14 11.49 -12.49
C SER A 270 16.27 10.64 -11.94
#